data_AF-A0A353T3C4-F1
#
_entry.id   AF-A0A353T3C4-F1
#
_cell.length_a   1.000
_cell.length_b   1.000
_cell.length_c   1.000
_cell.angle_alpha   90.00
_cell.angle_beta   90.00
_cell.angle_gamma   90.00
#
_symmetry.space_group_name_H-M   'P 1'
#
loop_
_entity.id
_entity.type
_entity.pdbx_description
1 polymer ?
#
loop_
_entity_poly.entity_id
_entity_poly.type
_entity_poly.pdbx_seq_one_letter_code
_entity_poly.pdbx_strand_id
1 'polypeptide(L)'
;MKKFLSLLKTYCNVYFGISSMKYQYTREKKSLWKPVLTVAGVVIGIGSLIFLYCLMILQIFRGAQAIGHPEIVLTIAFLLCQLLSLVFGIFYIMSVFYFSNDMDLLVPMPLRPGEVLGAKFITVLLSEYPVALSLLLPACILYGTTPGIGLFYWLKGIILIGLAPIPPLVLASIFVILLV
;
A
#
# COMPACT_ATOMS: atom_id res chain seq x y z
N MET A 1 25.64 0.11 2.81
CA MET A 1 24.65 -0.69 2.04
C MET A 1 24.15 -1.92 2.79
N LYS A 2 25.00 -2.87 3.21
CA LYS A 2 24.54 -4.07 3.96
C LYS A 2 23.79 -3.74 5.27
N LYS A 3 24.21 -2.69 6.00
CA LYS A 3 23.55 -2.23 7.24
C LYS A 3 22.11 -1.73 7.01
N PHE A 4 21.93 -0.79 6.07
CA PHE A 4 20.61 -0.26 5.69
C PHE A 4 19.65 -1.35 5.19
N LEU A 5 20.10 -2.24 4.30
CA LEU A 5 19.28 -3.36 3.81
C LEU A 5 18.88 -4.31 4.94
N SER A 6 19.80 -4.58 5.87
CA SER A 6 19.48 -5.40 7.05
C SER A 6 18.45 -4.72 7.94
N LEU A 7 18.58 -3.41 8.15
CA LEU A 7 17.64 -2.62 8.96
C LEU A 7 16.25 -2.58 8.31
N LEU A 8 16.16 -2.32 7.01
CA LEU A 8 14.92 -2.35 6.25
C LEU A 8 14.24 -3.73 6.29
N LYS A 9 15.04 -4.80 6.16
CA LYS A 9 14.53 -6.18 6.27
C LYS A 9 13.97 -6.45 7.66
N THR A 10 14.66 -6.01 8.71
CA THR A 10 14.17 -6.15 10.09
C THR A 10 12.88 -5.36 10.30
N TYR A 11 12.83 -4.11 9.84
CA TYR A 11 11.62 -3.28 9.93
C TYR A 11 10.43 -3.90 9.21
N CYS A 12 10.61 -4.37 7.98
CA CYS A 12 9.54 -5.06 7.25
C CYS A 12 9.10 -6.34 7.96
N ASN A 13 10.04 -7.12 8.51
CA ASN A 13 9.71 -8.36 9.23
C ASN A 13 8.93 -8.10 10.53
N VAL A 14 9.27 -7.04 11.26
CA VAL A 14 8.57 -6.62 12.48
C VAL A 14 7.20 -6.05 12.13
N TYR A 15 7.13 -5.13 11.16
CA TYR A 15 5.90 -4.46 10.75
C TYR A 15 4.86 -5.43 10.17
N PHE A 16 5.27 -6.33 9.27
CA PHE A 16 4.37 -7.33 8.69
C PHE A 16 4.23 -8.60 9.57
N GLY A 17 4.98 -8.72 10.67
CA GLY A 17 4.92 -9.86 11.58
C GLY A 17 5.30 -11.21 10.97
N ILE A 18 6.09 -11.23 9.89
CA ILE A 18 6.37 -12.45 9.09
C ILE A 18 7.01 -13.54 9.97
N SER A 19 7.93 -13.16 10.86
CA SER A 19 8.61 -14.10 11.77
C SER A 19 7.73 -14.59 12.93
N SER A 20 6.87 -13.73 13.49
CA SER A 20 5.98 -14.14 14.60
C SER A 20 4.88 -15.06 14.08
N MET A 21 4.38 -14.80 12.88
CA MET A 21 3.43 -15.65 12.16
C MET A 21 4.04 -17.04 11.92
N LYS A 22 5.26 -17.11 11.36
CA LYS A 22 5.96 -18.38 11.13
C LYS A 22 6.21 -19.17 12.42
N TYR A 23 6.56 -18.48 13.52
CA TYR A 23 6.83 -19.10 14.81
C TYR A 23 5.58 -19.73 15.45
N GLN A 24 4.45 -19.01 15.47
CA GLN A 24 3.20 -19.53 16.03
C GLN A 24 2.67 -20.76 15.27
N TYR A 25 2.81 -20.78 13.94
CA TYR A 25 2.29 -21.88 13.12
C TYR A 25 3.18 -23.12 13.07
N THR A 26 4.50 -22.94 13.16
CA THR A 26 5.45 -24.06 12.97
C THR A 26 5.84 -24.72 14.28
N ARG A 27 5.91 -23.98 15.41
CA ARG A 27 6.36 -24.51 16.71
C ARG A 27 5.25 -24.73 17.73
N GLU A 28 4.22 -23.88 17.80
CA GLU A 28 3.20 -24.01 18.87
C GLU A 28 2.01 -24.91 18.52
N LYS A 29 1.85 -25.34 17.25
CA LYS A 29 0.69 -26.13 16.77
C LYS A 29 -0.67 -25.61 17.30
N LYS A 30 -0.79 -24.29 17.51
CA LYS A 30 -2.06 -23.67 17.93
C LYS A 30 -3.12 -23.98 16.86
N SER A 31 -4.31 -24.39 17.32
CA SER A 31 -5.44 -24.85 16.50
C SER A 31 -5.54 -24.10 15.18
N LEU A 32 -5.19 -24.80 14.09
CA LEU A 32 -5.12 -24.30 12.71
C LEU A 32 -6.48 -23.78 12.19
N TRP A 33 -7.58 -24.06 12.90
CA TRP A 33 -8.92 -23.61 12.55
C TRP A 33 -9.18 -22.13 12.85
N LYS A 34 -8.68 -21.62 13.99
CA LYS A 34 -8.88 -20.20 14.37
C LYS A 34 -8.31 -19.22 13.32
N PRO A 35 -7.09 -19.41 12.81
CA PRO A 35 -6.53 -18.50 11.83
C PRO A 35 -7.05 -18.71 10.42
N VAL A 36 -7.44 -19.93 10.05
CA VAL A 36 -8.19 -20.15 8.80
C VAL A 36 -9.49 -19.36 8.82
N LEU A 37 -10.23 -19.37 9.93
CA LEU A 37 -11.46 -18.58 10.08
C LEU A 37 -11.19 -17.06 10.03
N THR A 38 -10.12 -16.59 10.69
CA THR A 38 -9.72 -15.18 10.62
C THR A 38 -9.34 -14.76 9.21
N VAL A 39 -8.53 -15.54 8.50
CA VAL A 39 -8.13 -15.26 7.12
C VAL A 39 -9.35 -15.30 6.20
N ALA A 40 -10.22 -16.30 6.34
CA ALA A 40 -11.46 -16.37 5.56
C ALA A 40 -12.36 -15.15 5.80
N GLY A 41 -12.53 -14.72 7.05
CA GLY A 41 -13.29 -13.52 7.39
C GLY A 41 -12.71 -12.24 6.78
N VAL A 42 -11.39 -12.07 6.84
CA VAL A 42 -10.69 -10.92 6.23
C VAL A 42 -10.82 -10.95 4.70
N VAL A 43 -10.64 -12.12 4.07
CA VAL A 43 -10.74 -12.29 2.62
C VAL A 43 -12.16 -12.00 2.14
N ILE A 44 -13.19 -12.48 2.85
CA ILE A 44 -14.59 -12.20 2.52
C ILE A 44 -14.89 -10.70 2.71
N GLY A 45 -14.49 -10.12 3.84
CA GLY A 45 -14.70 -8.71 4.14
C GLY A 45 -14.04 -7.78 3.12
N ILE A 46 -12.71 -7.85 3.01
CA ILE A 46 -11.94 -7.01 2.07
C ILE A 46 -12.31 -7.36 0.62
N GLY A 47 -12.48 -8.64 0.31
CA GLY A 47 -12.88 -9.09 -1.03
C GLY A 47 -14.22 -8.54 -1.46
N SER A 48 -15.20 -8.43 -0.56
CA SER A 48 -16.51 -7.82 -0.86
C SER A 48 -16.39 -6.34 -1.20
N LEU A 49 -15.53 -5.60 -0.50
CA LEU A 49 -15.27 -4.18 -0.77
C LEU A 49 -14.58 -3.99 -2.13
N ILE A 50 -13.56 -4.80 -2.42
CA ILE A 50 -12.86 -4.77 -3.72
C ILE A 50 -13.84 -5.12 -4.85
N PHE A 51 -14.70 -6.12 -4.64
CA PHE A 51 -15.71 -6.50 -5.64
C PHE A 51 -16.70 -5.36 -5.91
N LEU A 52 -17.23 -4.73 -4.87
CA LEU A 52 -18.13 -3.58 -5.01
C LEU A 52 -17.44 -2.41 -5.73
N TYR A 53 -16.18 -2.14 -5.39
CA TYR A 53 -15.36 -1.14 -6.06
C TYR A 53 -15.18 -1.45 -7.56
N CYS A 54 -14.88 -2.70 -7.91
CA CYS A 54 -14.77 -3.16 -9.30
C CYS A 54 -16.08 -2.93 -10.08
N LEU A 55 -17.24 -3.16 -9.46
CA LEU A 55 -18.53 -2.86 -10.09
C LEU A 55 -18.72 -1.35 -10.31
N MET A 56 -18.38 -0.54 -9.31
CA MET A 56 -18.47 0.92 -9.42
C MET A 56 -17.60 1.47 -10.55
N ILE A 57 -16.32 1.05 -10.61
CA ILE A 57 -15.38 1.54 -11.62
C ILE A 57 -15.76 1.08 -13.03
N LEU A 58 -16.38 -0.09 -13.17
CA LEU A 58 -16.94 -0.56 -14.44
C LEU A 58 -18.07 0.34 -14.94
N GLN A 59 -18.97 0.79 -14.07
CA GLN A 59 -20.04 1.73 -14.47
C GLN A 59 -19.46 3.09 -14.87
N ILE A 60 -18.46 3.58 -14.13
CA ILE A 60 -17.74 4.81 -14.47
C ILE A 60 -17.08 4.68 -15.84
N PHE A 61 -16.43 3.55 -16.12
CA PHE A 61 -15.80 3.30 -17.43
C PHE A 61 -16.81 3.30 -18.57
N ARG A 62 -17.97 2.64 -18.41
CA ARG A 62 -19.03 2.62 -19.43
C ARG A 62 -19.61 4.02 -19.67
N GLY A 63 -19.85 4.78 -18.60
CA GLY A 63 -20.30 6.17 -18.71
C GLY A 63 -19.26 7.06 -19.40
N ALA A 64 -17.99 6.90 -19.05
CA ALA A 64 -16.87 7.61 -19.66
C ALA A 64 -16.71 7.28 -21.15
N GLN A 65 -16.86 6.01 -21.54
CA GLN A 65 -16.88 5.58 -22.94
C GLN A 65 -18.04 6.21 -23.72
N ALA A 66 -19.25 6.29 -23.13
CA ALA A 66 -20.41 6.87 -23.78
C ALA A 66 -20.25 8.35 -24.13
N ILE A 67 -19.43 9.08 -23.36
CA ILE A 67 -19.12 10.50 -23.57
C ILE A 67 -17.84 10.68 -24.44
N GLY A 68 -17.21 9.58 -24.86
CA GLY A 68 -16.02 9.59 -25.71
C GLY A 68 -14.69 9.82 -24.97
N HIS A 69 -14.71 9.78 -23.63
CA HIS A 69 -13.54 10.06 -22.78
C HIS A 69 -13.24 8.91 -21.80
N PRO A 70 -12.90 7.69 -22.29
CA PRO A 70 -12.64 6.52 -21.44
C PRO A 70 -11.51 6.73 -20.40
N GLU A 71 -10.59 7.66 -20.63
CA GLU A 71 -9.46 8.00 -19.75
C GLU A 71 -9.88 8.53 -18.37
N ILE A 72 -11.13 8.98 -18.22
CA ILE A 72 -11.70 9.44 -16.96
C ILE A 72 -11.63 8.33 -15.89
N VAL A 73 -11.76 7.06 -16.28
CA VAL A 73 -11.68 5.92 -15.35
C VAL A 73 -10.35 5.88 -14.60
N LEU A 74 -9.24 6.13 -15.31
CA LEU A 74 -7.89 6.13 -14.73
C LEU A 74 -7.72 7.32 -13.81
N THR A 75 -8.22 8.48 -14.22
CA THR A 75 -8.12 9.71 -13.43
C THR A 75 -8.86 9.57 -12.10
N ILE A 76 -10.09 9.05 -12.13
CA ILE A 76 -10.88 8.83 -10.91
C ILE A 76 -10.22 7.81 -9.99
N ALA A 77 -9.76 6.68 -10.53
CA ALA A 77 -9.08 5.67 -9.73
C ALA A 77 -7.77 6.20 -9.10
N PHE A 78 -7.02 7.00 -9.85
CA PHE A 78 -5.80 7.64 -9.37
C PHE A 78 -6.07 8.66 -8.27
N LEU A 79 -7.03 9.56 -8.45
CA LEU A 79 -7.41 10.53 -7.43
C LEU A 79 -7.91 9.84 -6.14
N LEU A 80 -8.72 8.80 -6.29
CA LEU A 80 -9.23 8.03 -5.16
C LEU A 80 -8.09 7.30 -4.42
N CYS A 81 -7.15 6.70 -5.16
CA CYS A 81 -5.94 6.12 -4.59
C CYS A 81 -5.12 7.15 -3.81
N GLN A 82 -4.89 8.33 -4.39
CA GLN A 82 -4.12 9.39 -3.72
C GLN A 82 -4.81 9.89 -2.44
N LEU A 83 -6.12 10.07 -2.49
CA LEU A 83 -6.89 10.54 -1.34
C LEU A 83 -6.87 9.51 -0.20
N LEU A 84 -7.08 8.23 -0.51
CA LEU A 84 -7.00 7.18 0.50
C LEU A 84 -5.58 7.03 1.05
N SER A 85 -4.56 7.02 0.21
CA SER A 85 -3.16 6.96 0.67
C SER A 85 -2.75 8.20 1.47
N LEU A 86 -3.36 9.37 1.26
CA LEU A 86 -3.10 10.54 2.09
C LEU A 86 -3.69 10.35 3.49
N VAL A 87 -4.97 9.95 3.57
CA VAL A 87 -5.69 9.75 4.83
C VAL A 87 -5.04 8.63 5.64
N PHE A 88 -4.84 7.45 5.04
CA PHE A 88 -4.19 6.31 5.71
C PHE A 88 -2.70 6.57 5.95
N GLY A 89 -2.03 7.26 5.04
CA GLY A 89 -0.62 7.63 5.16
C GLY A 89 -0.33 8.42 6.43
N ILE A 90 -1.20 9.37 6.82
CA ILE A 90 -1.04 10.12 8.08
C ILE A 90 -1.03 9.15 9.27
N PHE A 91 -1.99 8.23 9.35
CA PHE A 91 -2.07 7.26 10.45
C PHE A 91 -0.87 6.29 10.46
N TYR A 92 -0.44 5.81 9.29
CA TYR A 92 0.72 4.91 9.20
C TYR A 92 2.02 5.59 9.57
N ILE A 93 2.24 6.83 9.11
CA ILE A 93 3.43 7.60 9.47
C ILE A 93 3.44 7.89 10.96
N MET A 94 2.32 8.34 11.56
CA MET A 94 2.23 8.54 13.01
C MET A 94 2.59 7.27 13.78
N SER A 95 2.02 6.14 13.39
CA SER A 95 2.27 4.84 14.03
C SER A 95 3.75 4.42 13.96
N VAL A 96 4.36 4.51 12.77
CA VAL A 96 5.72 4.01 12.54
C VAL A 96 6.79 5.00 12.99
N PHE A 97 6.55 6.31 12.86
CA PHE A 97 7.56 7.33 13.16
C PHE A 97 7.57 7.69 14.63
N TYR A 98 6.39 7.88 15.25
CA TYR A 98 6.27 8.46 16.59
C TYR A 98 5.84 7.46 17.65
N PHE A 99 4.95 6.52 17.33
CA PHE A 99 4.45 5.54 18.31
C PHE A 99 5.25 4.22 18.36
N SER A 100 6.32 4.12 17.58
CA SER A 100 7.21 2.95 17.63
C SER A 100 8.16 3.04 18.83
N ASN A 101 8.15 2.03 19.72
CA ASN A 101 9.13 1.91 20.82
C ASN A 101 10.55 1.55 20.34
N ASP A 102 10.78 1.48 19.03
CA ASP A 102 12.05 1.06 18.44
C ASP A 102 13.15 2.13 18.62
N MET A 103 12.78 3.38 18.90
CA MET A 103 13.73 4.49 19.00
C MET A 103 14.72 4.31 20.15
N ASP A 104 14.27 3.81 21.30
CA ASP A 104 15.13 3.59 22.48
C ASP A 104 16.24 2.56 22.21
N LEU A 105 15.96 1.60 21.32
CA LEU A 105 16.92 0.56 20.90
C LEU A 105 17.84 1.04 19.76
N LEU A 106 17.38 1.98 18.93
CA LEU A 106 18.11 2.44 17.74
C LEU A 106 19.05 3.61 18.02
N VAL A 107 18.74 4.46 19.01
CA VAL A 107 19.59 5.57 19.44
C VAL A 107 21.02 5.14 19.82
N PRO A 108 21.26 4.03 20.55
CA PRO A 108 22.62 3.60 20.90
C PRO A 108 23.37 2.91 19.74
N MET A 109 22.71 2.59 18.63
CA MET A 109 23.35 1.92 17.49
C MET A 109 24.05 2.93 16.57
N PRO A 110 25.17 2.57 15.91
CA PRO A 110 25.91 3.44 14.99
C PRO A 110 25.19 3.53 13.63
N LEU A 111 23.96 4.03 13.63
CA LEU A 111 23.08 4.22 12.49
C LEU A 111 22.87 5.70 12.24
N ARG A 112 22.85 6.13 10.97
CA ARG A 112 22.55 7.53 10.66
C ARG A 112 21.04 7.77 10.79
N PRO A 113 20.58 8.92 11.32
CA PRO A 113 19.16 9.23 11.42
C PRO A 113 18.41 9.09 10.09
N GLY A 114 19.03 9.50 8.97
CA GLY A 114 18.46 9.34 7.63
C GLY A 114 18.32 7.87 7.18
N GLU A 115 19.14 6.94 7.67
CA GLU A 115 19.00 5.51 7.38
C GLU A 115 17.78 4.91 8.10
N VAL A 116 17.50 5.36 9.33
CA VAL A 116 16.34 4.92 10.10
C VAL A 116 15.05 5.48 9.50
N LEU A 117 15.04 6.78 9.21
CA LEU A 117 13.88 7.47 8.66
C LEU A 117 13.53 6.96 7.26
N GLY A 118 14.54 6.74 6.42
CA GLY A 118 14.36 6.14 5.09
C GLY A 118 13.82 4.71 5.16
N ALA A 119 14.29 3.88 6.09
CA ALA A 119 13.76 2.53 6.23
C ALA A 119 12.31 2.52 6.70
N LYS A 120 11.95 3.35 7.69
CA LYS A 120 10.57 3.54 8.16
C LYS A 120 9.64 4.00 7.02
N PHE A 121 10.08 5.01 6.26
CA PHE A 121 9.31 5.50 5.11
C PHE A 121 9.09 4.41 4.06
N ILE A 122 10.12 3.63 3.71
CA ILE A 122 9.97 2.53 2.74
C ILE A 122 9.04 1.44 3.28
N THR A 123 9.07 1.14 4.58
CA THR A 123 8.14 0.18 5.18
C THR A 123 6.69 0.65 5.07
N VAL A 124 6.42 1.93 5.34
CA VAL A 124 5.08 2.53 5.14
C VAL A 124 4.69 2.50 3.66
N LEU A 125 5.59 2.90 2.75
CA LEU A 125 5.36 2.86 1.31
C LEU A 125 5.01 1.44 0.82
N LEU A 126 5.73 0.42 1.30
CA LEU A 126 5.45 -0.98 0.97
C LEU A 126 4.08 -1.44 1.46
N SER A 127 3.61 -0.91 2.59
CA SER A 127 2.29 -1.24 3.15
C SER A 127 1.12 -0.65 2.37
N GLU A 128 1.35 0.43 1.61
CA GLU A 128 0.34 1.10 0.78
C GLU A 128 0.15 0.42 -0.59
N TYR A 129 1.15 -0.28 -1.11
CA TYR A 129 1.05 -0.91 -2.44
C TYR A 129 -0.10 -1.91 -2.62
N PRO A 130 -0.47 -2.75 -1.64
CA PRO A 130 -1.66 -3.60 -1.76
C PRO A 130 -2.95 -2.80 -1.98
N VAL A 131 -3.09 -1.66 -1.30
CA VAL A 131 -4.24 -0.76 -1.46
C VAL A 131 -4.19 -0.09 -2.83
N ALA A 132 -3.04 0.47 -3.20
CA ALA A 132 -2.83 1.10 -4.51
C ALA A 132 -3.10 0.13 -5.67
N LEU A 133 -2.64 -1.12 -5.57
CA LEU A 133 -2.92 -2.17 -6.55
C LEU A 133 -4.41 -2.47 -6.62
N SER A 134 -5.08 -2.66 -5.48
CA SER A 134 -6.51 -2.99 -5.45
C SER A 134 -7.38 -1.91 -6.10
N LEU A 135 -6.95 -0.65 -6.04
CA LEU A 135 -7.67 0.49 -6.62
C LEU A 135 -7.31 0.72 -8.10
N LEU A 136 -6.01 0.81 -8.42
CA LEU A 136 -5.57 1.20 -9.76
C LEU A 136 -5.59 0.06 -10.77
N LEU A 137 -5.35 -1.19 -10.35
CA LEU A 137 -5.28 -2.34 -11.25
C LEU A 137 -6.59 -2.57 -12.04
N PRO A 138 -7.80 -2.59 -11.43
CA PRO A 138 -9.02 -2.78 -12.21
C PRO A 138 -9.27 -1.64 -13.20
N ALA A 139 -8.98 -0.38 -12.83
CA ALA A 139 -9.08 0.76 -13.75
C ALA A 139 -8.10 0.66 -14.92
N CYS A 140 -6.85 0.23 -14.64
CA CYS A 140 -5.83 0.00 -15.65
C CYS A 140 -6.25 -1.10 -16.64
N ILE A 141 -6.84 -2.19 -16.16
CA ILE A 141 -7.34 -3.27 -17.00
C ILE A 141 -8.50 -2.78 -17.88
N LEU A 142 -9.49 -2.10 -17.29
CA LEU A 142 -10.66 -1.61 -18.03
C LEU A 142 -10.25 -0.66 -19.14
N TYR A 143 -9.46 0.37 -18.83
CA TYR A 143 -8.99 1.30 -19.87
C TYR A 143 -8.19 0.56 -20.93
N GLY A 144 -7.34 -0.40 -20.55
CA GLY A 144 -6.54 -1.24 -21.45
C GLY A 144 -7.34 -2.07 -22.47
N THR A 145 -8.64 -2.27 -22.25
CA THR A 145 -9.53 -2.94 -23.24
C THR A 145 -9.98 -2.03 -24.39
N THR A 146 -9.68 -0.73 -24.32
CA THR A 146 -10.06 0.24 -25.36
C THR A 146 -9.26 -0.01 -26.65
N PRO A 147 -9.89 0.02 -27.83
CA PRO A 147 -9.19 -0.17 -29.11
C PRO A 147 -8.07 0.84 -29.32
N GLY A 148 -6.94 0.40 -29.85
CA GLY A 148 -5.79 1.28 -30.17
C GLY A 148 -4.75 1.43 -29.04
N ILE A 149 -4.91 0.72 -27.92
CA ILE A 149 -3.92 0.72 -26.84
C ILE A 149 -2.77 -0.22 -27.16
N GLY A 150 -1.56 0.33 -27.24
CA GLY A 150 -0.32 -0.42 -27.44
C GLY A 150 0.33 -0.92 -26.14
N LEU A 151 1.34 -1.78 -26.26
CA LEU A 151 2.09 -2.36 -25.14
C LEU A 151 2.70 -1.32 -24.19
N PHE A 152 3.07 -0.13 -24.71
CA PHE A 152 3.63 0.98 -23.93
C PHE A 152 2.68 1.49 -22.83
N TYR A 153 1.37 1.29 -22.97
CA TYR A 153 0.40 1.66 -21.94
C TYR A 153 0.61 0.86 -20.65
N TRP A 154 0.83 -0.45 -20.75
CA TRP A 154 1.01 -1.31 -19.59
C TRP A 154 2.28 -0.96 -18.81
N LEU A 155 3.35 -0.58 -19.52
CA LEU A 155 4.57 -0.08 -18.89
C LEU A 155 4.32 1.22 -18.12
N LYS A 156 3.57 2.16 -18.71
CA LYS A 156 3.15 3.40 -18.02
C LYS A 156 2.25 3.10 -16.83
N GLY A 157 1.36 2.12 -16.93
CA GLY A 157 0.47 1.69 -15.83
C GLY A 157 1.25 1.15 -14.62
N ILE A 158 2.30 0.35 -14.85
CA ILE A 158 3.17 -0.13 -13.76
C ILE A 158 3.87 1.05 -13.06
N ILE A 159 4.38 2.00 -13.84
CA ILE A 159 5.02 3.21 -13.29
C ILE A 159 4.00 4.05 -12.51
N LEU A 160 2.78 4.20 -13.04
CA LEU A 160 1.69 4.93 -12.39
C LEU A 160 1.36 4.32 -11.02
N ILE A 161 1.18 3.00 -10.94
CA ILE A 161 0.90 2.30 -9.68
C ILE A 161 2.07 2.45 -8.70
N GLY A 162 3.30 2.36 -9.19
CA GLY A 162 4.51 2.54 -8.37
C GLY A 162 4.63 3.93 -7.76
N LEU A 163 4.27 4.96 -8.52
CA LEU A 163 4.40 6.37 -8.13
C LEU A 163 3.17 6.92 -7.40
N ALA A 164 1.98 6.34 -7.59
CA ALA A 164 0.72 6.85 -7.02
C ALA A 164 0.76 7.12 -5.51
N PRO A 165 1.28 6.22 -4.65
CA PRO A 165 1.29 6.46 -3.20
C PRO A 165 2.43 7.40 -2.75
N ILE A 166 3.41 7.72 -3.60
CA ILE A 166 4.58 8.51 -3.17
C ILE A 166 4.21 9.97 -2.84
N PRO A 167 3.57 10.76 -3.74
CA PRO A 167 3.15 12.13 -3.41
C PRO A 167 2.30 12.25 -2.13
N PRO A 168 1.24 11.44 -1.93
CA PRO A 168 0.41 11.56 -0.73
C PRO A 168 1.18 11.19 0.54
N LEU A 169 2.10 10.21 0.50
CA LEU A 169 2.91 9.86 1.67
C LEU A 169 3.94 10.92 2.03
N VAL A 170 4.53 11.59 1.04
CA VAL A 170 5.42 12.74 1.29
C VAL A 170 4.64 13.88 1.93
N LEU A 171 3.45 14.20 1.41
CA LEU A 171 2.57 15.21 1.99
C LEU A 171 2.14 14.84 3.41
N ALA A 172 1.76 13.58 3.64
CA ALA A 172 1.40 13.08 4.97
C ALA A 172 2.59 13.18 5.95
N SER A 173 3.82 12.92 5.49
CA SER A 173 5.03 13.03 6.31
C SER A 173 5.29 14.48 6.72
N ILE A 174 5.18 15.42 5.78
CA ILE A 174 5.31 16.85 6.06
C ILE A 174 4.21 17.30 7.04
N PHE A 175 2.97 16.88 6.81
CA PHE A 175 1.84 17.23 7.66
C PHE A 175 2.02 16.72 9.09
N VAL A 176 2.47 15.48 9.26
CA VAL A 176 2.74 14.90 10.57
C VAL A 176 3.88 15.64 11.28
N ILE A 177 4.97 15.98 10.59
CA ILE A 177 6.08 16.74 11.17
C ILE A 177 5.64 18.14 11.63
N LEU A 178 4.69 18.76 10.95
CA LEU A 178 4.14 20.07 11.35
C LEU A 178 3.18 19.98 12.54
N LEU A 179 2.53 18.83 12.71
CA LEU A 179 1.52 18.62 13.74
C LEU A 179 2.13 18.23 15.10
N VAL A 180 3.31 17.59 15.09
CA VAL A 180 4.04 17.12 16.28
C VAL A 180 5.16 18.09 16.65
#